data_AF-A0A8T3QGQ2-F1
#
_entry.id   AF-A0A8T3QGQ2-F1
#
_cell.length_a   1.000
_cell.length_b   1.000
_cell.length_c   1.000
_cell.angle_alpha   90.00
_cell.angle_beta   90.00
_cell.angle_gamma   90.00
#
_symmetry.space_group_name_H-M   'P 1'
#
loop_
_entity.id
_entity.type
_entity.pdbx_description
1 polymer ?
#
loop_
_entity_poly.entity_id
_entity_poly.type
_entity_poly.pdbx_seq_one_letter_code
_entity_poly.pdbx_strand_id
1 'polypeptide(L)'
;MSHPSLGLPMAAASPRSADAARRIREAAPRLAARALEVALDKDATFRDRHDQTGLRQRLRDAELLAERVALSVAAGDGLPAREYADWTAPTYRRKRVPMDDLIALCRGLQAALPGVLAPHELGVAQAALDEAIAVFKWNRRLAGDARKKNALLQFLYKGA
;
A
#
# COMPACT_ATOMS: atom_id res chain seq x y z
N MET A 1 21.41 40.62 -1.51
CA MET A 1 20.98 39.49 -2.35
C MET A 1 20.28 38.50 -1.43
N SER A 2 18.94 38.50 -1.41
CA SER A 2 18.12 37.67 -0.53
C SER A 2 17.85 36.34 -1.23
N HIS A 3 18.16 35.20 -0.59
CA HIS A 3 18.00 33.88 -1.19
C HIS A 3 16.50 33.51 -1.34
N PRO A 4 16.02 33.19 -2.56
CA PRO A 4 14.64 32.79 -2.78
C PRO A 4 14.52 31.27 -2.65
N SER A 5 14.44 30.75 -1.42
CA SER A 5 13.90 29.40 -1.10
C SER A 5 14.14 29.01 0.37
N LEU A 6 13.76 29.87 1.31
CA LEU A 6 13.25 29.34 2.58
C LEU A 6 11.78 29.06 2.31
N GLY A 7 11.53 27.88 1.74
CA GLY A 7 10.21 27.36 1.45
C GLY A 7 9.31 27.54 2.66
N LEU A 8 8.06 27.89 2.39
CA LEU A 8 7.01 28.01 3.39
C LEU A 8 7.14 26.86 4.41
N PRO A 9 7.06 27.14 5.72
CA PRO A 9 7.09 26.08 6.72
C PRO A 9 6.05 25.02 6.32
N MET A 10 6.42 23.73 6.41
CA MET A 10 5.45 22.65 6.25
C MET A 10 4.20 23.01 7.05
N ALA A 11 3.03 22.91 6.42
CA ALA A 11 1.78 23.19 7.09
C ALA A 11 1.76 22.40 8.40
N ALA A 12 1.69 23.10 9.53
CA ALA A 12 1.75 22.47 10.83
C ALA A 12 0.62 21.43 10.92
N ALA A 13 0.96 20.20 11.32
CA ALA A 13 -0.01 19.14 11.53
C ALA A 13 -1.09 19.63 12.51
N SER A 14 -2.35 19.62 12.10
CA SER A 14 -3.44 19.99 13.01
C SER A 14 -3.53 18.97 14.15
N PRO A 15 -3.94 19.36 15.38
CA PRO A 15 -4.15 18.40 16.47
C PRO A 15 -5.10 17.25 16.10
N ARG A 16 -6.10 17.52 15.25
CA ARG A 16 -7.04 16.51 14.75
C ARG A 16 -6.37 15.51 13.79
N SER A 17 -5.44 15.98 12.96
CA SER A 17 -4.64 15.14 12.07
C SER A 17 -3.68 14.23 12.86
N ALA A 18 -3.11 14.75 13.96
CA ALA A 18 -2.27 13.97 14.86
C ALA A 18 -3.06 12.87 15.60
N ASP A 19 -4.28 13.16 16.04
CA ASP A 19 -5.16 12.16 16.66
C ASP A 19 -5.57 11.06 15.69
N ALA A 20 -6.00 11.42 14.47
CA ALA A 20 -6.34 10.46 13.44
C ALA A 20 -5.15 9.55 13.09
N ALA A 21 -3.94 10.13 12.96
CA ALA A 21 -2.72 9.37 12.76
C ALA A 21 -2.45 8.40 13.92
N ARG A 22 -2.59 8.84 15.18
CA ARG A 22 -2.44 7.97 16.35
C ARG A 22 -3.41 6.79 16.31
N ARG A 23 -4.71 7.03 16.02
CA ARG A 23 -5.71 5.96 15.89
C ARG A 23 -5.34 4.93 14.82
N ILE A 24 -4.78 5.36 13.69
CA ILE A 24 -4.27 4.44 12.65
C ILE A 24 -3.13 3.57 13.20
N ARG A 25 -2.16 4.16 13.90
CA ARG A 25 -1.02 3.42 14.48
C ARG A 25 -1.46 2.39 15.50
N GLU A 26 -2.31 2.79 16.44
CA GLU A 26 -2.88 1.89 17.45
C GLU A 26 -3.70 0.76 16.81
N ALA A 27 -4.37 1.06 15.69
CA ALA A 27 -5.13 0.10 14.91
C ALA A 27 -4.31 -0.68 13.89
N ALA A 28 -2.99 -0.45 13.75
CA ALA A 28 -2.22 -0.99 12.63
C ALA A 28 -2.26 -2.52 12.54
N PRO A 29 -2.13 -3.30 13.64
CA PRO A 29 -2.24 -4.76 13.57
C PRO A 29 -3.61 -5.25 13.09
N ARG A 30 -4.70 -4.64 13.57
CA ARG A 30 -6.07 -5.02 13.15
C ARG A 30 -6.37 -4.59 11.71
N LEU A 31 -5.89 -3.43 11.30
CA LEU A 31 -6.00 -2.94 9.92
C LEU A 31 -5.25 -3.85 8.95
N ALA A 32 -4.03 -4.26 9.32
CA ALA A 32 -3.21 -5.16 8.54
C ALA A 32 -3.84 -6.54 8.40
N ALA A 33 -4.36 -7.11 9.49
CA ALA A 33 -5.07 -8.39 9.47
C ALA A 33 -6.28 -8.31 8.52
N ARG A 34 -7.10 -7.26 8.67
CA ARG A 34 -8.26 -7.08 7.80
C ARG A 34 -7.89 -6.85 6.35
N ALA A 35 -6.83 -6.10 6.08
CA ALA A 35 -6.34 -5.88 4.73
C ALA A 35 -5.88 -7.16 4.06
N LEU A 36 -5.18 -8.03 4.80
CA LEU A 36 -4.75 -9.33 4.31
C LEU A 36 -5.95 -10.27 4.07
N GLU A 37 -6.94 -10.31 4.96
CA GLU A 37 -8.20 -11.05 4.72
C GLU A 37 -8.87 -10.60 3.43
N VAL A 38 -9.05 -9.28 3.23
CA VAL A 38 -9.66 -8.73 2.01
C VAL A 38 -8.85 -9.10 0.76
N ALA A 39 -7.51 -9.11 0.85
CA ALA A 39 -6.66 -9.52 -0.26
C ALA A 39 -6.82 -11.02 -0.59
N LEU A 40 -6.87 -11.88 0.43
CA LEU A 40 -7.07 -13.33 0.30
C LEU A 40 -8.45 -13.66 -0.28
N ASP A 41 -9.49 -12.97 0.17
CA ASP A 41 -10.87 -13.17 -0.32
C ASP A 41 -11.01 -12.76 -1.78
N LYS A 42 -10.28 -11.71 -2.20
CA LYS A 42 -10.32 -11.20 -3.57
C LYS A 42 -9.50 -12.03 -4.56
N ASP A 43 -8.44 -12.68 -4.11
CA ASP A 43 -7.60 -13.54 -4.94
C ASP A 43 -7.28 -14.86 -4.23
N ALA A 44 -8.02 -15.90 -4.60
CA ALA A 44 -7.84 -17.25 -4.06
C ALA A 44 -6.41 -17.79 -4.26
N THR A 45 -5.71 -17.35 -5.32
CA THR A 45 -4.35 -17.81 -5.64
C THR A 45 -3.27 -17.13 -4.79
N PHE A 46 -3.64 -16.17 -3.92
CA PHE A 46 -2.73 -15.51 -3.01
C PHE A 46 -2.11 -16.50 -2.01
N ARG A 47 -2.87 -17.51 -1.58
CA ARG A 47 -2.37 -18.61 -0.72
C ARG A 47 -1.43 -19.57 -1.46
N ASP A 48 -1.57 -19.70 -2.77
CA ASP A 48 -0.66 -20.53 -3.57
C ASP A 48 0.71 -19.84 -3.76
N ARG A 49 0.73 -18.50 -3.72
CA ARG A 49 1.96 -17.70 -3.88
C ARG A 49 2.76 -17.53 -2.59
N HIS A 50 2.08 -17.56 -1.44
CA HIS A 50 2.69 -17.30 -0.14
C HIS A 50 2.45 -18.46 0.81
N ASP A 51 3.53 -19.08 1.27
CA ASP A 51 3.48 -20.00 2.40
C ASP A 51 3.13 -19.26 3.70
N GLN A 52 3.02 -19.99 4.81
CA GLN A 52 2.65 -19.38 6.09
C GLN A 52 3.64 -18.28 6.52
N THR A 53 4.93 -18.45 6.22
CA THR A 53 5.96 -17.45 6.50
C THR A 53 5.77 -16.20 5.63
N GLY A 54 5.51 -16.38 4.33
CA GLY A 54 5.20 -15.32 3.39
C GLY A 54 3.96 -14.53 3.80
N LEU A 55 2.89 -15.21 4.24
CA LEU A 55 1.68 -14.55 4.75
C LEU A 55 1.96 -13.70 5.99
N ARG A 56 2.78 -14.17 6.94
CA ARG A 56 3.22 -13.35 8.09
C ARG A 56 4.03 -12.14 7.65
N GLN A 57 4.86 -12.28 6.62
CA GLN A 57 5.58 -11.13 6.05
C GLN A 57 4.61 -10.14 5.39
N ARG A 58 3.62 -10.61 4.62
CA ARG A 58 2.59 -9.76 4.01
C ARG A 58 1.77 -9.02 5.06
N LEU A 59 1.44 -9.67 6.17
CA LEU A 59 0.80 -9.03 7.32
C LEU A 59 1.67 -7.89 7.87
N ARG A 60 2.96 -8.14 8.08
CA ARG A 60 3.89 -7.12 8.55
C ARG A 60 4.04 -5.96 7.55
N ASP A 61 4.04 -6.25 6.25
CA ASP A 61 4.12 -5.20 5.23
C ASP A 61 2.85 -4.33 5.23
N ALA A 62 1.67 -4.92 5.48
CA ALA A 62 0.44 -4.16 5.64
C ALA A 62 0.46 -3.25 6.89
N GLU A 63 1.06 -3.69 8.01
CA GLU A 63 1.29 -2.83 9.18
C GLU A 63 2.22 -1.66 8.86
N LEU A 64 3.31 -1.91 8.14
CA LEU A 64 4.24 -0.86 7.72
C LEU A 64 3.57 0.15 6.78
N LEU A 65 2.74 -0.31 5.86
CA LEU A 65 1.92 0.55 5.00
C LEU A 65 0.92 1.39 5.82
N ALA A 66 0.25 0.80 6.81
CA ALA A 66 -0.63 1.54 7.72
C ALA A 66 0.12 2.65 8.48
N GLU A 67 1.35 2.39 8.91
CA GLU A 67 2.20 3.42 9.52
C GLU A 67 2.55 4.54 8.54
N ARG A 68 2.82 4.23 7.26
CA ARG A 68 3.06 5.27 6.25
C ARG A 68 1.82 6.13 6.01
N VAL A 69 0.64 5.50 6.00
CA VAL A 69 -0.64 6.22 5.93
C VAL A 69 -0.83 7.12 7.15
N ALA A 70 -0.48 6.65 8.36
CA ALA A 70 -0.52 7.49 9.56
C ALA A 70 0.38 8.73 9.46
N LEU A 71 1.60 8.57 8.92
CA LEU A 71 2.50 9.69 8.65
C LEU A 71 1.91 10.66 7.62
N SER A 72 1.32 10.13 6.54
CA SER A 72 0.64 10.94 5.53
C SER A 72 -0.52 11.74 6.11
N VAL A 73 -1.35 11.11 6.95
CA VAL A 73 -2.48 11.78 7.63
C VAL A 73 -1.99 12.87 8.58
N ALA A 74 -0.92 12.60 9.35
CA ALA A 74 -0.33 13.60 10.24
C ALA A 74 0.19 14.81 9.45
N ALA A 75 0.87 14.58 8.32
CA ALA A 75 1.45 15.61 7.47
C ALA A 75 0.42 16.31 6.56
N GLY A 76 -0.74 15.70 6.32
CA GLY A 76 -1.69 16.16 5.31
C GLY A 76 -1.22 15.94 3.87
N ASP A 77 -0.31 14.98 3.65
CA ASP A 77 0.41 14.78 2.38
C ASP A 77 0.58 13.27 2.08
N GLY A 78 0.36 12.85 0.84
CA GLY A 78 0.54 11.46 0.38
C GLY A 78 2.01 11.02 0.25
N LEU A 79 2.96 11.97 0.27
CA LEU A 79 4.39 11.72 0.03
C LEU A 79 4.99 10.57 0.85
N PRO A 80 4.77 10.43 2.18
CA PRO A 80 5.33 9.33 2.96
C PRO A 80 4.97 7.93 2.45
N ALA A 81 3.73 7.73 1.97
CA ALA A 81 3.28 6.45 1.42
C ALA A 81 3.87 6.22 0.01
N ARG A 82 3.93 7.28 -0.80
CA ARG A 82 4.52 7.25 -2.14
C ARG A 82 6.01 6.91 -2.12
N GLU A 83 6.80 7.60 -1.29
CA GLU A 83 8.25 7.39 -1.19
C GLU A 83 8.57 5.99 -0.66
N TYR A 84 7.82 5.53 0.35
CA TYR A 84 7.96 4.17 0.84
C TYR A 84 7.71 3.14 -0.28
N ALA A 85 6.65 3.31 -1.06
CA ALA A 85 6.36 2.41 -2.18
C ALA A 85 7.50 2.40 -3.21
N ASP A 86 8.08 3.57 -3.52
CA ASP A 86 9.16 3.71 -4.49
C ASP A 86 10.45 3.03 -4.01
N TRP A 87 10.86 3.30 -2.77
CA TRP A 87 12.09 2.74 -2.20
C TRP A 87 11.99 1.23 -1.95
N THR A 88 10.79 0.72 -1.66
CA THR A 88 10.61 -0.71 -1.34
C THR A 88 10.31 -1.57 -2.56
N ALA A 89 9.79 -1.02 -3.66
CA ALA A 89 9.48 -1.76 -4.87
C ALA A 89 10.67 -2.60 -5.40
N PRO A 90 11.90 -2.08 -5.51
CA PRO A 90 13.06 -2.89 -5.91
C PRO A 90 13.34 -4.07 -4.97
N THR A 91 13.12 -3.89 -3.67
CA THR A 91 13.36 -4.94 -2.66
C THR A 91 12.33 -6.05 -2.77
N TYR A 92 11.05 -5.72 -2.89
CA TYR A 92 10.00 -6.72 -3.11
C TYR A 92 10.18 -7.47 -4.43
N ARG A 93 10.63 -6.78 -5.48
CA ARG A 93 10.96 -7.41 -6.76
C ARG A 93 12.11 -8.40 -6.65
N ARG A 94 13.19 -8.06 -5.92
CA ARG A 94 14.29 -9.00 -5.63
C ARG A 94 13.81 -10.22 -4.85
N LYS A 95 12.85 -10.03 -3.94
CA LYS A 95 12.18 -11.11 -3.20
C LYS A 95 11.11 -11.86 -4.01
N ARG A 96 10.95 -11.53 -5.30
CA ARG A 96 9.94 -12.11 -6.22
C ARG A 96 8.50 -11.97 -5.72
N VAL A 97 8.21 -10.94 -4.94
CA VAL A 97 6.84 -10.63 -4.54
C VAL A 97 6.17 -9.81 -5.65
N PRO A 98 5.02 -10.25 -6.17
CA PRO A 98 4.19 -9.45 -7.07
C PRO A 98 3.83 -8.08 -6.47
N MET A 99 4.00 -7.01 -7.23
CA MET A 99 3.42 -5.69 -6.93
C MET A 99 1.91 -5.74 -6.80
N ASP A 100 1.24 -6.63 -7.55
CA ASP A 100 -0.22 -6.82 -7.42
C ASP A 100 -0.63 -7.29 -6.02
N ASP A 101 0.24 -8.01 -5.29
CA ASP A 101 -0.02 -8.41 -3.91
C ASP A 101 0.06 -7.21 -2.95
N LEU A 102 1.03 -6.31 -3.15
CA LEU A 102 1.13 -5.06 -2.38
C LEU A 102 -0.04 -4.12 -2.68
N ILE A 103 -0.46 -4.04 -3.95
CA ILE A 103 -1.66 -3.30 -4.35
C ILE A 103 -2.91 -3.89 -3.68
N ALA A 104 -3.00 -5.22 -3.56
CA ALA A 104 -4.10 -5.87 -2.86
C ALA A 104 -4.12 -5.50 -1.37
N LEU A 105 -2.97 -5.45 -0.70
CA LEU A 105 -2.85 -4.97 0.67
C LEU A 105 -3.28 -3.50 0.81
N CYS A 106 -2.82 -2.62 -0.08
CA CYS A 106 -3.25 -1.22 -0.08
C CYS A 106 -4.77 -1.09 -0.22
N ARG A 107 -5.38 -1.83 -1.14
CA ARG A 107 -6.85 -1.86 -1.31
C ARG A 107 -7.58 -2.44 -0.10
N GLY A 108 -7.00 -3.45 0.54
CA GLY A 108 -7.49 -3.98 1.81
C GLY A 108 -7.50 -2.92 2.91
N LEU A 109 -6.43 -2.11 3.01
CA LEU A 109 -6.37 -0.97 3.92
C LEU A 109 -7.42 0.09 3.57
N GLN A 110 -7.61 0.41 2.28
CA GLN A 110 -8.66 1.34 1.84
C GLN A 110 -10.05 0.91 2.34
N ALA A 111 -10.34 -0.39 2.31
CA ALA A 111 -11.59 -0.96 2.80
C ALA A 111 -11.69 -1.02 4.34
N ALA A 112 -10.56 -1.11 5.05
CA ALA A 112 -10.53 -1.24 6.51
C ALA A 112 -10.50 0.11 7.26
N LEU A 113 -9.94 1.17 6.66
CA LEU A 113 -9.81 2.50 7.26
C LEU A 113 -11.12 3.12 7.78
N PRO A 114 -12.30 2.95 7.13
CA PRO A 114 -13.57 3.45 7.67
C PRO A 114 -13.95 2.89 9.06
N GLY A 115 -13.35 1.77 9.50
CA GLY A 115 -13.52 1.23 10.85
C GLY A 115 -12.63 1.89 11.92
N VAL A 116 -11.91 2.95 11.57
CA VAL A 116 -10.95 3.65 12.46
C VAL A 116 -11.10 5.17 12.36
N LEU A 117 -11.38 5.67 11.16
CA LEU A 117 -11.44 7.09 10.84
C LEU A 117 -12.88 7.54 10.58
N ALA A 118 -13.18 8.78 10.95
CA ALA A 118 -14.42 9.42 10.56
C ALA A 118 -14.41 9.73 9.04
N PRO A 119 -15.59 9.85 8.38
CA PRO A 119 -15.65 10.05 6.93
C PRO A 119 -14.81 11.24 6.41
N HIS A 120 -14.78 12.34 7.16
CA HIS A 120 -14.04 13.56 6.80
C HIS A 120 -12.52 13.45 7.03
N GLU A 121 -12.04 12.38 7.67
CA GLU A 121 -10.62 12.07 7.89
C GLU A 121 -10.06 11.12 6.82
N LEU A 122 -10.95 10.46 6.06
CA LEU A 122 -10.55 9.45 5.09
C LEU A 122 -9.80 10.02 3.88
N GLY A 123 -10.06 11.28 3.50
CA GLY A 123 -9.55 11.86 2.24
C GLY A 123 -8.04 11.70 2.07
N VAL A 124 -7.25 12.14 3.06
CA VAL A 124 -5.78 12.05 3.02
C VAL A 124 -5.30 10.60 3.07
N ALA A 125 -5.93 9.78 3.92
CA ALA A 125 -5.55 8.37 4.07
C ALA A 125 -5.77 7.56 2.77
N GLN A 126 -6.90 7.80 2.09
CA GLN A 126 -7.23 7.17 0.82
C GLN A 126 -6.30 7.65 -0.30
N ALA A 127 -6.05 8.96 -0.38
CA ALA A 127 -5.12 9.54 -1.35
C ALA A 127 -3.69 8.98 -1.19
N ALA A 128 -3.20 8.85 0.04
CA ALA A 128 -1.89 8.26 0.31
C ALA A 128 -1.78 6.80 -0.18
N LEU A 129 -2.84 6.01 -0.01
CA LEU A 129 -2.90 4.65 -0.53
C LEU A 129 -2.98 4.62 -2.06
N ASP A 130 -3.73 5.53 -2.68
CA ASP A 130 -3.81 5.65 -4.14
C ASP A 130 -2.45 6.02 -4.76
N GLU A 131 -1.69 6.92 -4.12
CA GLU A 131 -0.33 7.26 -4.53
C GLU A 131 0.62 6.06 -4.43
N ALA A 132 0.61 5.32 -3.32
CA ALA A 132 1.38 4.09 -3.19
C ALA A 132 0.98 3.05 -4.26
N ILE A 133 -0.31 2.87 -4.50
CA ILE A 133 -0.84 1.99 -5.55
C ILE A 133 -0.34 2.44 -6.93
N ALA A 134 -0.30 3.73 -7.23
CA ALA A 134 0.21 4.25 -8.50
C ALA A 134 1.69 3.88 -8.71
N VAL A 135 2.51 4.00 -7.67
CA VAL A 135 3.93 3.60 -7.71
C VAL A 135 4.08 2.09 -7.91
N PHE A 136 3.33 1.27 -7.17
CA PHE A 136 3.37 -0.18 -7.35
C PHE A 136 2.89 -0.58 -8.75
N LYS A 137 1.86 0.09 -9.29
CA LYS A 137 1.38 -0.11 -10.66
C LYS A 137 2.46 0.19 -11.69
N TRP A 138 3.20 1.28 -11.53
CA TRP A 138 4.32 1.63 -12.39
C TRP A 138 5.44 0.57 -12.37
N ASN A 139 5.65 -0.04 -11.20
CA ASN A 139 6.68 -1.06 -10.98
C ASN A 139 6.26 -2.49 -11.33
N ARG A 140 5.04 -2.71 -11.85
CA ARG A 140 4.52 -4.01 -12.28
C ARG A 140 5.38 -4.60 -13.40
N ARG A 141 6.19 -5.62 -13.09
CA ARG A 141 7.09 -6.25 -14.08
C ARG A 141 7.26 -7.77 -13.90
N LEU A 142 6.76 -8.36 -12.82
CA LEU A 142 6.87 -9.81 -12.57
C LEU A 142 5.73 -10.60 -13.21
N ALA A 143 5.95 -11.90 -13.44
CA ALA A 143 4.87 -12.83 -13.78
C ALA A 143 3.92 -12.92 -12.57
N GLY A 144 2.71 -12.40 -12.72
CA GLY A 144 1.77 -12.14 -11.63
C GLY A 144 1.27 -10.70 -11.62
N ASP A 145 2.15 -9.74 -11.97
CA ASP A 145 1.87 -8.30 -12.00
C ASP A 145 1.14 -7.83 -13.26
N ALA A 146 0.45 -8.65 -14.04
CA ALA A 146 -0.33 -8.25 -15.25
C ALA A 146 -0.61 -9.47 -16.12
N ARG A 147 0.23 -10.49 -16.03
CA ARG A 147 0.00 -11.76 -16.71
C ARG A 147 -0.78 -12.71 -15.81
N LYS A 148 -2.08 -12.45 -15.66
CA LYS A 148 -3.02 -13.58 -15.91
C LYS A 148 -2.75 -13.90 -17.38
N LYS A 149 -1.89 -14.90 -17.61
CA LYS A 149 -1.35 -15.18 -18.94
C LYS A 149 -2.52 -15.22 -19.92
N ASN A 150 -2.51 -14.34 -20.93
CA ASN A 150 -3.54 -14.33 -21.96
C ASN A 150 -3.61 -15.77 -22.49
N ALA A 151 -4.72 -16.47 -22.24
CA ALA A 151 -4.82 -17.91 -22.52
C ALA A 151 -4.45 -18.22 -23.98
N LEU A 152 -4.81 -17.30 -24.87
CA LEU A 152 -4.44 -17.29 -26.28
C LEU A 152 -2.91 -17.29 -26.51
N LEU A 153 -2.15 -16.47 -25.79
CA LEU A 153 -0.69 -16.42 -25.92
C LEU A 153 -0.01 -17.68 -25.37
N GLN A 154 -0.59 -18.34 -24.35
CA GLN A 154 -0.08 -19.63 -23.88
C GLN A 154 -0.39 -20.77 -24.83
N PHE A 155 -1.57 -20.76 -25.46
CA PHE A 155 -1.96 -21.73 -26.47
C PHE A 155 -1.02 -21.67 -27.68
N LEU A 156 -0.75 -20.47 -28.20
CA LEU A 156 0.14 -20.26 -29.34
C LEU A 156 1.59 -20.69 -29.06
N TYR A 157 2.09 -20.49 -27.83
CA TYR A 157 3.48 -20.82 -27.47
C TYR A 157 3.69 -22.27 -27.00
N LYS A 158 2.62 -23.04 -26.73
CA LYS A 158 2.69 -24.47 -26.40
C LYS A 158 2.49 -25.39 -27.62
N GLY A 159 2.25 -24.82 -28.80
CA GLY A 159 1.95 -25.53 -30.05
C GLY A 159 3.00 -25.35 -31.15
N ALA A 160 4.28 -25.18 -30.79
CA ALA A 160 5.42 -25.24 -31.70
C ALA A 160 6.54 -26.08 -31.07
#